data_AF-A0A7G1HTZ8-F1
#
_entry.id   AF-A0A7G1HTZ8-F1
#
_cell.length_a   1.000
_cell.length_b   1.000
_cell.length_c   1.000
_cell.angle_alpha   90.00
_cell.angle_beta   90.00
_cell.angle_gamma   90.00
#
_symmetry.space_group_name_H-M   'P 1'
#
loop_
_entity.id
_entity.type
_entity.pdbx_description
1 polymer ?
#
loop_
_entity_poly.entity_id
_entity_poly.type
_entity_poly.pdbx_seq_one_letter_code
_entity_poly.pdbx_strand_id
1 'polypeptide(L)'
;MKVTSFILLGLIFFLCQVKGIHEKHRENGWYYIIEGQEDSLSQDPIVTVKEFAAVRLDSVGYPMKYQIVGTISKHKVGKWADATEKAIGKRIGFVFDDQLITAPQVNMRIESGNFAISNPYGHDLKTLFRQIRQEKIDSIENLFKSWDKDSVYYRLDKNQTDSIILEMDYWDAYAITKGFNVSQ
;
A
#
# COMPACT_ATOMS: atom_id res chain seq x y z
N MET A 1 -46.50 34.54 -8.83
CA MET A 1 -45.63 33.39 -9.19
C MET A 1 -44.17 33.82 -9.37
N LYS A 2 -43.52 34.39 -8.35
CA LYS A 2 -42.09 34.75 -8.43
C LYS A 2 -41.31 34.36 -7.16
N VAL A 3 -41.96 34.37 -5.99
CA VAL A 3 -41.30 34.03 -4.70
C VAL A 3 -41.02 32.52 -4.54
N THR A 4 -41.87 31.64 -5.07
CA THR A 4 -41.66 30.18 -5.01
C THR A 4 -40.47 29.70 -5.84
N SER A 5 -40.13 30.41 -6.92
CA SER A 5 -39.00 30.04 -7.80
C SER A 5 -37.63 30.33 -7.20
N PHE A 6 -37.51 31.34 -6.33
CA PHE A 6 -36.24 31.69 -5.67
C PHE A 6 -35.92 30.75 -4.50
N ILE A 7 -36.93 30.26 -3.79
CA ILE A 7 -36.77 29.28 -2.70
C ILE A 7 -36.35 27.91 -3.26
N LEU A 8 -36.93 27.49 -4.39
CA LEU A 8 -36.58 26.25 -5.06
C LEU A 8 -35.15 26.28 -5.63
N LEU A 9 -34.71 27.42 -6.18
CA LEU A 9 -33.32 27.59 -6.67
C LEU A 9 -32.28 27.59 -5.53
N GLY A 10 -32.61 28.19 -4.38
CA GLY A 10 -31.76 28.19 -3.19
C GLY A 10 -31.62 26.81 -2.54
N LEU A 11 -32.68 26.00 -2.53
CA LEU A 11 -32.65 24.61 -2.06
C LEU A 11 -31.81 23.69 -2.97
N ILE A 12 -31.86 23.90 -4.28
CA ILE A 12 -31.01 23.15 -5.24
C ILE A 12 -29.53 23.51 -5.04
N PHE A 13 -29.19 24.77 -4.75
CA PHE A 13 -27.82 25.19 -4.43
C PHE A 13 -27.29 24.63 -3.10
N PHE A 14 -28.16 24.41 -2.12
CA PHE A 14 -27.78 23.79 -0.84
C PHE A 14 -27.64 22.25 -0.96
N LEU A 15 -28.46 21.60 -1.80
CA LEU A 15 -28.34 20.17 -2.11
C LEU A 15 -27.10 19.86 -2.98
N CYS A 16 -26.61 20.82 -3.76
CA CYS A 16 -25.35 20.69 -4.50
C CYS A 16 -24.09 20.85 -3.64
N GLN A 17 -24.21 21.18 -2.34
CA GLN A 17 -23.07 21.21 -1.40
C GLN A 17 -22.76 19.83 -0.81
N VAL A 18 -23.49 18.77 -1.16
CA VAL A 18 -22.92 17.40 -1.13
C VAL A 18 -21.98 17.27 -2.33
N LYS A 19 -20.99 18.17 -2.40
CA LYS A 19 -19.80 17.95 -3.21
C LYS A 19 -19.16 16.71 -2.60
N GLY A 20 -19.06 15.65 -3.39
CA GLY A 20 -18.39 14.43 -3.00
C GLY A 20 -17.14 14.79 -2.22
N ILE A 21 -17.06 14.27 -1.00
CA ILE A 21 -15.78 14.16 -0.31
C ILE A 21 -14.97 13.28 -1.25
N HIS A 22 -14.21 13.89 -2.15
CA HIS A 22 -13.08 13.22 -2.76
C HIS A 22 -12.17 12.93 -1.59
N GLU A 23 -12.38 11.79 -0.93
CA GLU A 23 -11.39 11.27 -0.03
C GLU A 23 -10.10 11.24 -0.82
N LYS A 24 -9.10 11.97 -0.33
CA LYS A 24 -7.77 11.96 -0.92
C LYS A 24 -7.34 10.51 -0.93
N HIS A 25 -7.01 9.99 -2.13
CA HIS A 25 -6.52 8.64 -2.32
C HIS A 25 -5.46 8.30 -1.27
N ARG A 26 -5.66 7.18 -0.57
CA ARG A 26 -4.76 6.67 0.46
C ARG A 26 -3.62 5.91 -0.21
N GLU A 27 -2.41 6.03 0.33
CA GLU A 27 -1.31 5.18 -0.12
C GLU A 27 -1.62 3.72 0.21
N ASN A 28 -1.34 2.80 -0.72
CA ASN A 28 -1.58 1.39 -0.51
C ASN A 28 -0.67 0.85 0.59
N GLY A 29 -1.24 0.20 1.60
CA GLY A 29 -0.48 -0.12 2.81
C GLY A 29 -1.26 -0.66 3.99
N TRP A 30 -0.54 -0.88 5.08
CA TRP A 30 -1.10 -1.27 6.37
C TRP A 30 -1.43 -0.04 7.21
N TYR A 31 -2.62 -0.03 7.80
CA TYR A 31 -3.16 1.06 8.62
C TYR A 31 -3.63 0.53 9.97
N TYR A 32 -3.70 1.40 10.97
CA TYR A 32 -4.47 1.10 12.17
C TYR A 32 -5.95 1.21 11.85
N ILE A 33 -6.75 0.31 12.44
CA ILE A 33 -8.20 0.46 12.49
C ILE A 33 -8.55 1.18 13.79
N ILE A 34 -9.34 2.25 13.69
CA ILE A 34 -9.80 3.05 14.83
C ILE A 34 -10.97 2.31 15.48
N GLU A 35 -10.79 1.91 16.73
CA GLU A 35 -11.83 1.21 17.48
C GLU A 35 -13.04 2.10 17.77
N GLY A 36 -14.24 1.53 17.68
CA GLY A 36 -15.49 2.23 18.00
C GLY A 36 -16.08 3.06 16.84
N GLN A 37 -15.40 3.13 15.69
CA GLN A 37 -15.98 3.62 14.45
C GLN A 37 -15.79 2.56 13.36
N GLU A 38 -16.91 2.10 12.79
CA GLU A 38 -16.88 1.13 11.71
C GLU A 38 -16.10 1.71 10.52
N ASP A 39 -15.24 0.90 9.92
CA ASP A 39 -14.40 1.23 8.75
C ASP A 39 -13.49 2.46 8.88
N SER A 40 -13.24 2.92 10.11
CA SER A 40 -12.36 4.06 10.34
C SER A 40 -10.90 3.65 10.39
N LEU A 41 -10.10 4.21 9.50
CA LEU A 41 -8.67 3.97 9.36
C LEU A 41 -7.87 5.16 9.89
N SER A 42 -6.66 4.91 10.39
CA SER A 42 -5.72 6.00 10.68
C SER A 42 -5.48 6.85 9.43
N GLN A 43 -5.19 8.14 9.62
CA GLN A 43 -4.84 9.04 8.52
C GLN A 43 -3.54 8.58 7.84
N ASP A 44 -2.51 8.30 8.64
CA ASP A 44 -1.21 7.84 8.15
C ASP A 44 -1.10 6.31 8.16
N PRO A 45 -0.40 5.72 7.16
CA PRO A 45 -0.09 4.29 7.16
C PRO A 45 0.97 3.93 8.21
N ILE A 46 0.85 2.72 8.74
CA ILE A 46 1.92 2.02 9.47
C ILE A 46 3.11 1.84 8.52
N VAL A 47 2.86 1.22 7.37
CA VAL A 47 3.82 0.99 6.27
C VAL A 47 3.04 0.92 4.96
N THR A 48 3.67 1.26 3.85
CA THR A 48 3.09 1.20 2.49
C THR A 48 3.72 0.10 1.66
N VAL A 49 3.20 -0.15 0.46
CA VAL A 49 3.79 -1.11 -0.50
C VAL A 49 5.27 -0.80 -0.79
N LYS A 50 5.66 0.49 -0.74
CA LYS A 50 7.06 0.94 -0.85
C LYS A 50 7.99 0.29 0.17
N GLU A 51 7.47 0.01 1.36
CA GLU A 51 8.21 -0.63 2.45
C GLU A 51 8.23 -2.16 2.37
N PHE A 52 7.61 -2.78 1.36
CA PHE A 52 7.70 -4.22 1.17
C PHE A 52 9.04 -4.59 0.55
N ALA A 53 9.86 -5.35 1.28
CA ALA A 53 11.16 -5.84 0.81
C ALA A 53 10.97 -6.99 -0.18
N ALA A 54 10.20 -8.01 0.21
CA ALA A 54 9.83 -9.13 -0.64
C ALA A 54 8.32 -9.38 -0.58
N VAL A 55 7.73 -9.80 -1.71
CA VAL A 55 6.31 -10.17 -1.80
C VAL A 55 6.17 -11.40 -2.70
N ARG A 56 5.43 -12.41 -2.24
CA ARG A 56 5.14 -13.63 -3.00
C ARG A 56 3.69 -14.05 -2.85
N LEU A 57 3.16 -14.68 -3.89
CA LEU A 57 1.88 -15.39 -3.82
C LEU A 57 2.15 -16.80 -3.31
N ASP A 58 1.47 -17.17 -2.25
CA ASP A 58 1.57 -18.48 -1.59
C ASP A 58 0.19 -19.17 -1.62
N SER A 59 0.16 -20.48 -1.43
CA SER A 59 -1.08 -21.26 -1.42
C SER A 59 -1.12 -22.20 -0.21
N VAL A 60 -2.22 -22.17 0.52
CA VAL A 60 -2.39 -22.89 1.78
C VAL A 60 -3.64 -23.78 1.73
N GLY A 61 -3.49 -25.01 2.22
CA GLY A 61 -4.59 -25.93 2.57
C GLY A 61 -5.35 -26.58 1.41
N TYR A 62 -6.43 -27.28 1.78
CA TYR A 62 -7.41 -27.89 0.88
C TYR A 62 -8.84 -27.52 1.33
N PRO A 63 -9.72 -26.99 0.44
CA PRO A 63 -9.43 -26.57 -0.93
C PRO A 63 -8.38 -25.44 -0.95
N MET A 64 -7.63 -25.34 -2.06
CA MET A 64 -6.50 -24.42 -2.18
C MET A 64 -6.92 -22.96 -2.00
N LYS A 65 -6.37 -22.29 -0.99
CA LYS A 65 -6.56 -20.86 -0.74
C LYS A 65 -5.26 -20.12 -1.01
N TYR A 66 -5.34 -18.99 -1.69
CA TYR A 66 -4.18 -18.12 -1.90
C TYR A 66 -3.99 -17.18 -0.71
N GLN A 67 -2.75 -16.78 -0.47
CA GLN A 67 -2.38 -15.68 0.41
C GLN A 67 -1.20 -14.94 -0.22
N ILE A 68 -1.12 -13.63 -0.01
CA ILE A 68 0.08 -12.87 -0.37
C ILE A 68 0.90 -12.76 0.90
N VAL A 69 2.16 -13.18 0.89
CA VAL A 69 3.05 -13.01 2.03
C VAL A 69 4.23 -12.15 1.64
N GLY A 70 4.78 -11.44 2.62
CA GLY A 70 5.92 -10.58 2.37
C GLY A 70 6.66 -10.23 3.64
N THR A 71 7.68 -9.41 3.47
CA THR A 71 8.54 -8.91 4.54
C THR A 71 8.64 -7.40 4.46
N ILE A 72 8.65 -6.74 5.61
CA ILE A 72 8.91 -5.31 5.71
C ILE A 72 10.42 -5.06 5.57
N SER A 73 10.77 -3.98 4.87
CA SER A 73 12.13 -3.44 4.77
C SER A 73 12.84 -3.42 6.12
N LYS A 74 14.12 -3.82 6.13
CA LYS A 74 15.00 -3.71 7.32
C LYS A 74 15.05 -2.28 7.87
N HIS A 75 14.83 -1.27 7.03
CA HIS A 75 14.82 0.15 7.41
C HIS A 75 13.54 0.57 8.15
N LYS A 76 12.50 -0.25 8.10
CA LYS A 76 11.17 0.03 8.66
C LYS A 76 10.62 -1.10 9.54
N VAL A 77 11.36 -2.20 9.70
CA VAL A 77 10.96 -3.35 10.52
C VAL A 77 10.73 -2.97 11.99
N GLY A 78 11.53 -2.04 12.54
CA GLY A 78 11.29 -1.49 13.88
C GLY A 78 9.94 -0.77 13.99
N LYS A 79 9.60 0.10 13.02
CA LYS A 79 8.30 0.78 12.96
C LYS A 79 7.15 -0.23 12.88
N TRP A 80 7.31 -1.31 12.11
CA TRP A 80 6.34 -2.40 12.03
C TRP A 80 6.18 -3.16 13.36
N ALA A 81 7.29 -3.52 14.00
CA ALA A 81 7.28 -4.21 15.29
C ALA A 81 6.57 -3.37 16.36
N ASP A 82 6.93 -2.08 16.49
CA ASP A 82 6.32 -1.18 17.46
C ASP A 82 4.82 -0.96 17.17
N ALA A 83 4.45 -0.88 15.89
CA ALA A 83 3.05 -0.72 15.52
C ALA A 83 2.20 -1.97 15.82
N THR A 84 2.74 -3.16 15.56
CA THR A 84 2.06 -4.43 15.87
C THR A 84 1.96 -4.64 17.39
N GLU A 85 2.99 -4.29 18.15
CA GLU A 85 2.94 -4.30 19.62
C GLU A 85 1.83 -3.39 20.16
N LYS A 86 1.75 -2.15 19.66
CA LYS A 86 0.70 -1.20 20.04
C LYS A 86 -0.71 -1.70 19.68
N ALA A 87 -0.82 -2.53 18.63
CA ALA A 87 -2.09 -3.06 18.15
C ALA A 87 -2.49 -4.41 18.75
N ILE A 88 -1.76 -4.96 19.74
CA ILE A 88 -2.11 -6.24 20.36
C ILE A 88 -3.56 -6.20 20.88
N GLY A 89 -4.34 -7.22 20.51
CA GLY A 89 -5.77 -7.33 20.81
C GLY A 89 -6.69 -6.54 19.87
N LYS A 90 -6.12 -5.74 18.97
CA LYS A 90 -6.83 -4.87 18.01
C LYS A 90 -6.63 -5.37 16.59
N ARG A 91 -7.36 -4.78 15.63
CA ARG A 91 -7.18 -5.06 14.20
C ARG A 91 -6.27 -4.03 13.53
N ILE A 92 -5.50 -4.47 12.54
CA ILE A 92 -4.83 -3.62 11.56
C ILE A 92 -5.36 -3.95 10.18
N GLY A 93 -5.50 -2.96 9.30
CA GLY A 93 -6.09 -3.12 7.98
C GLY A 93 -5.06 -3.01 6.87
N PHE A 94 -5.05 -3.94 5.90
CA PHE A 94 -4.37 -3.70 4.63
C PHE A 94 -5.35 -3.06 3.65
N VAL A 95 -4.97 -1.91 3.11
CA VAL A 95 -5.78 -1.09 2.21
C VAL A 95 -5.09 -1.05 0.86
N PHE A 96 -5.87 -1.27 -0.20
CA PHE A 96 -5.40 -1.18 -1.59
C PHE A 96 -6.47 -0.52 -2.45
N ASP A 97 -6.11 0.48 -3.24
CA ASP A 97 -7.02 1.29 -4.06
C ASP A 97 -8.24 1.79 -3.26
N ASP A 98 -7.96 2.35 -2.07
CA ASP A 98 -8.94 2.84 -1.10
C ASP A 98 -9.92 1.76 -0.56
N GLN A 99 -9.68 0.48 -0.86
CA GLN A 99 -10.48 -0.64 -0.35
C GLN A 99 -9.77 -1.37 0.79
N LEU A 100 -10.50 -1.67 1.87
CA LEU A 100 -10.02 -2.54 2.94
C LEU A 100 -10.02 -4.00 2.46
N ILE A 101 -8.84 -4.56 2.23
CA ILE A 101 -8.67 -5.92 1.71
C ILE A 101 -8.74 -6.96 2.82
N THR A 102 -8.11 -6.68 3.96
CA THR A 102 -8.12 -7.58 5.12
C THR A 102 -7.88 -6.80 6.41
N ALA A 103 -8.41 -7.30 7.52
CA ALA A 103 -8.34 -6.67 8.83
C ALA A 103 -8.02 -7.69 9.94
N PRO A 104 -6.84 -8.35 9.91
CA PRO A 104 -6.48 -9.32 10.93
C PRO A 104 -6.38 -8.70 12.32
N GLN A 105 -6.72 -9.48 13.35
CA GLN A 105 -6.38 -9.15 14.72
C GLN A 105 -4.89 -9.42 14.97
N VAL A 106 -4.23 -8.47 15.64
CA VAL A 106 -2.84 -8.61 16.05
C VAL A 106 -2.79 -9.29 17.41
N ASN A 107 -2.09 -10.40 17.49
CA ASN A 107 -2.01 -11.22 18.71
C ASN A 107 -0.68 -11.07 19.45
N MET A 108 0.34 -10.55 18.77
CA MET A 108 1.67 -10.34 19.33
C MET A 108 2.43 -9.30 18.53
N ARG A 109 3.49 -8.75 19.12
CA ARG A 109 4.52 -7.99 18.43
C ARG A 109 5.16 -8.85 17.34
N ILE A 110 5.34 -8.31 16.14
CA ILE A 110 5.93 -9.01 15.00
C ILE A 110 7.30 -8.40 14.66
N GLU A 111 8.35 -8.91 15.30
CA GLU A 111 9.71 -8.39 15.13
C GLU A 111 10.35 -8.77 13.80
N SER A 112 9.89 -9.84 13.16
CA SER A 112 10.47 -10.34 11.91
C SER A 112 10.15 -9.48 10.68
N GLY A 113 9.16 -8.59 10.78
CA GLY A 113 8.63 -7.87 9.61
C GLY A 113 7.79 -8.74 8.68
N ASN A 114 7.54 -10.02 9.00
CA ASN A 114 6.73 -10.87 8.17
C ASN A 114 5.26 -10.43 8.23
N PHE A 115 4.58 -10.45 7.09
CA PHE A 115 3.14 -10.22 7.02
C PHE A 115 2.48 -11.18 6.04
N ALA A 116 1.16 -11.33 6.17
CA ALA A 116 0.31 -12.06 5.24
C ALA A 116 -0.97 -11.25 4.97
N ILE A 117 -1.36 -11.21 3.71
CA ILE A 117 -2.62 -10.65 3.22
C ILE A 117 -3.44 -11.84 2.73
N SER A 118 -4.44 -12.21 3.52
CA SER A 118 -5.46 -13.17 3.16
C SER A 118 -6.68 -12.46 2.62
N ASN A 119 -7.59 -13.22 2.01
CA ASN A 119 -8.81 -12.69 1.45
C ASN A 119 -10.05 -13.28 2.15
N PRO A 120 -10.51 -12.66 3.25
CA PRO A 120 -11.78 -13.02 3.86
C PRO A 120 -13.00 -12.52 3.06
N TYR A 121 -12.84 -11.58 2.12
CA TYR A 121 -13.94 -10.84 1.48
C TYR A 121 -14.16 -11.15 -0.02
N GLY A 122 -13.50 -12.15 -0.59
CA GLY A 122 -13.72 -12.59 -1.97
C GLY A 122 -12.90 -11.87 -3.06
N HIS A 123 -11.94 -11.00 -2.69
CA HIS A 123 -10.97 -10.39 -3.62
C HIS A 123 -10.12 -11.40 -4.41
N ASP A 124 -9.84 -11.11 -5.68
CA ASP A 124 -8.89 -11.91 -6.46
C ASP A 124 -7.43 -11.61 -6.01
N LEU A 125 -6.90 -12.46 -5.13
CA LEU A 125 -5.53 -12.33 -4.63
C LEU A 125 -4.45 -12.47 -5.70
N LYS A 126 -4.72 -13.14 -6.82
CA LYS A 126 -3.75 -13.20 -7.92
C LYS A 126 -3.64 -11.85 -8.62
N THR A 127 -4.78 -11.21 -8.84
CA THR A 127 -4.83 -9.86 -9.42
C THR A 127 -4.23 -8.84 -8.46
N LEU A 128 -4.62 -8.84 -7.18
CA LEU A 128 -4.03 -7.97 -6.17
C LEU A 128 -2.51 -8.14 -6.07
N PHE A 129 -2.01 -9.38 -6.08
CA PHE A 129 -0.57 -9.65 -6.08
C PHE A 129 0.15 -9.01 -7.26
N ARG A 130 -0.42 -9.10 -8.47
CA ARG A 130 0.15 -8.46 -9.67
C ARG A 130 0.16 -6.94 -9.54
N GLN A 131 -0.88 -6.34 -8.98
CA GLN A 131 -0.96 -4.89 -8.78
C GLN A 131 0.06 -4.39 -7.75
N ILE A 132 0.19 -5.07 -6.60
CA ILE A 132 1.22 -4.75 -5.59
C ILE A 132 2.62 -4.84 -6.19
N ARG A 133 2.91 -5.88 -6.99
CA ARG A 133 4.20 -6.01 -7.67
C ARG A 133 4.47 -4.86 -8.63
N GLN A 134 3.46 -4.47 -9.41
CA GLN A 134 3.58 -3.36 -10.35
C GLN A 134 3.84 -2.04 -9.62
N GLU A 135 3.10 -1.75 -8.54
CA GLU A 135 3.32 -0.55 -7.73
C GLU A 135 4.74 -0.49 -7.12
N LYS A 136 5.26 -1.64 -6.67
CA LYS A 136 6.65 -1.73 -6.20
C LYS A 136 7.65 -1.44 -7.33
N ILE A 137 7.43 -1.99 -8.52
CA ILE A 137 8.26 -1.73 -9.70
C ILE A 137 8.24 -0.24 -10.05
N ASP A 138 7.06 0.34 -10.20
CA ASP A 138 6.86 1.75 -10.56
C ASP A 138 7.50 2.69 -9.53
N SER A 139 7.42 2.34 -8.24
CA SER A 139 8.03 3.10 -7.15
C SER A 139 9.55 3.18 -7.27
N ILE A 140 10.20 2.07 -7.64
CA ILE A 140 11.66 2.01 -7.80
C ILE A 140 12.06 2.63 -9.14
N GLU A 141 11.37 2.35 -10.23
CA GLU A 141 11.66 2.98 -11.53
C GLU A 141 11.56 4.51 -11.47
N ASN A 142 10.58 5.04 -10.72
CA ASN A 142 10.45 6.49 -10.52
C ASN A 142 11.62 7.11 -9.74
N LEU A 143 12.37 6.35 -8.93
CA LEU A 143 13.62 6.82 -8.32
C LEU A 143 14.73 6.98 -9.37
N PHE A 144 14.79 6.06 -10.33
CA PHE A 144 15.82 6.02 -11.36
C PHE A 144 15.42 6.75 -12.65
N LYS A 145 14.25 7.40 -12.71
CA LYS A 145 13.74 8.04 -13.95
C LYS A 145 14.67 9.07 -14.57
N SER A 146 15.55 9.69 -13.77
CA SER A 146 16.50 10.71 -14.22
C SER A 146 17.88 10.15 -14.54
N TRP A 147 18.11 8.84 -14.35
CA TRP A 147 19.37 8.20 -14.67
C TRP A 147 19.51 7.99 -16.17
N ASP A 148 20.76 7.93 -16.63
CA ASP A 148 21.09 7.66 -18.02
C ASP A 148 20.62 6.25 -18.43
N LYS A 149 19.92 6.19 -19.56
CA LYS A 149 19.39 4.98 -20.17
C LYS A 149 20.47 4.06 -20.73
N ASP A 150 21.74 4.48 -20.75
CA ASP A 150 22.87 3.68 -21.22
C ASP A 150 23.53 2.80 -20.13
N SER A 151 23.02 2.86 -18.89
CA SER A 151 23.48 2.02 -17.77
C SER A 151 23.15 0.52 -17.96
N VAL A 152 23.91 -0.37 -17.31
CA VAL A 152 23.75 -1.84 -17.41
C VAL A 152 22.31 -2.29 -17.11
N TYR A 153 21.61 -1.54 -16.26
CA TYR A 153 20.20 -1.73 -15.91
C TYR A 153 19.27 -1.77 -17.13
N TYR A 154 19.50 -0.93 -18.14
CA TYR A 154 18.65 -0.84 -19.33
C TYR A 154 19.06 -1.81 -20.46
N ARG A 155 20.11 -2.61 -20.25
CA ARG A 155 20.55 -3.64 -21.21
C ARG A 155 19.90 -5.01 -20.98
N LEU A 156 19.27 -5.19 -19.82
CA LEU A 156 18.55 -6.40 -19.47
C LEU A 156 17.16 -6.41 -20.10
N ASP A 157 16.60 -7.59 -20.34
CA ASP A 157 15.20 -7.69 -20.76
C ASP A 157 14.25 -7.35 -19.60
N LYS A 158 12.99 -7.01 -19.92
CA LYS A 158 12.01 -6.56 -18.93
C LYS A 158 11.81 -7.57 -17.79
N ASN A 159 11.82 -8.87 -18.06
CA ASN A 159 11.60 -9.86 -17.00
C ASN A 159 12.79 -9.92 -16.04
N GLN A 160 14.01 -9.81 -16.57
CA GLN A 160 15.22 -9.73 -15.76
C GLN A 160 15.22 -8.47 -14.89
N THR A 161 14.91 -7.32 -15.49
CA THR A 161 14.83 -6.03 -14.79
C THR A 161 13.75 -6.04 -13.70
N ASP A 162 12.52 -6.46 -14.03
CA ASP A 162 11.42 -6.55 -13.07
C ASP A 162 11.77 -7.49 -11.90
N SER A 163 12.48 -8.60 -12.17
CA SER A 163 12.92 -9.53 -11.12
C SER A 163 13.94 -8.91 -10.18
N ILE A 164 14.91 -8.15 -10.70
CA ILE A 164 15.91 -7.42 -9.88
C ILE A 164 15.23 -6.35 -9.03
N ILE A 165 14.30 -5.58 -9.62
CA ILE A 165 13.57 -4.52 -8.92
C ILE A 165 12.74 -5.09 -7.76
N LEU A 166 12.08 -6.23 -7.97
CA LEU A 166 11.22 -6.84 -6.96
C LEU A 166 11.99 -7.36 -5.74
N GLU A 167 13.26 -7.72 -5.91
CA GLU A 167 14.16 -8.09 -4.80
C GLU A 167 14.84 -6.87 -4.16
N MET A 168 14.76 -5.70 -4.80
CA MET A 168 15.42 -4.49 -4.33
C MET A 168 14.61 -3.80 -3.22
N ASP A 169 15.29 -3.45 -2.12
CA ASP A 169 14.72 -2.61 -1.06
C ASP A 169 14.65 -1.15 -1.54
N TYR A 170 13.51 -0.50 -1.36
CA TYR A 170 13.29 0.87 -1.81
C TYR A 170 14.29 1.87 -1.19
N TRP A 171 14.65 1.70 0.08
CA TRP A 171 15.54 2.63 0.77
C TRP A 171 16.99 2.42 0.35
N ASP A 172 17.39 1.17 0.05
CA ASP A 172 18.68 0.89 -0.57
C ASP A 172 18.76 1.50 -1.98
N ALA A 173 17.69 1.35 -2.79
CA ALA A 173 17.55 2.01 -4.10
C ALA A 173 17.63 3.54 -4.00
N TYR A 174 16.90 4.13 -3.05
CA TYR A 174 16.90 5.56 -2.81
C TYR A 174 18.30 6.06 -2.43
N ALA A 175 19.01 5.35 -1.55
CA ALA A 175 20.38 5.70 -1.17
C ALA A 175 21.33 5.69 -2.37
N ILE A 176 21.21 4.71 -3.28
CA ILE A 176 21.95 4.68 -4.55
C ILE A 176 21.68 5.98 -5.33
N THR A 177 20.42 6.35 -5.55
CA THR A 177 20.10 7.57 -6.31
C THR A 177 20.64 8.86 -5.68
N LYS A 178 20.87 8.90 -4.37
CA LYS A 178 21.48 10.04 -3.69
C LYS A 178 23.00 10.02 -3.71
N GLY A 179 23.62 8.84 -3.56
CA GLY A 179 25.07 8.68 -3.58
C GLY A 179 25.70 9.04 -4.93
N PHE A 180 25.01 8.80 -6.04
CA PHE A 180 25.48 9.17 -7.39
C PHE A 180 25.19 10.62 -7.79
N ASN A 181 24.39 11.37 -7.03
CA ASN A 181 24.08 12.78 -7.29
C ASN A 181 25.04 13.77 -6.59
N VAL A 182 26.10 13.29 -5.93
CA VAL A 182 27.09 14.14 -5.22
C VAL A 182 28.34 14.42 -6.07
N SER A 183 28.37 13.93 -7.32
CA SER A 183 29.54 14.03 -8.22
C SER A 183 29.27 14.80 -9.52
N GLN A 184 28.31 15.73 -9.54
CA GLN A 184 28.14 16.72 -10.60
C GLN A 184 28.14 18.14 -10.04
#